data_AF-A0A7Z2PVS6-F1
#
_entry.id   AF-A0A7Z2PVS6-F1
#
_cell.length_a   1.000
_cell.length_b   1.000
_cell.length_c   1.000
_cell.angle_alpha   90.00
_cell.angle_beta   90.00
_cell.angle_gamma   90.00
#
_symmetry.space_group_name_H-M   'P 1'
#
loop_
_entity.id
_entity.type
_entity.pdbx_description
1 polymer ?
#
loop_
_entity_poly.entity_id
_entity_poly.type
_entity_poly.pdbx_seq_one_letter_code
_entity_poly.pdbx_strand_id
1 'polypeptide(L)' 'MLKYYVKTTEALKRLRTDQDGVVSFEYIIVAACIIGAVTAAFGTGAGGAIATALTGGIAAITAAFTAAV' A
#
# COMPACT_ATOMS: atom_id res chain seq x y z
N MET A 1 23.22 -20.15 -35.19
CA MET A 1 23.19 -19.46 -33.89
C MET A 1 22.65 -18.02 -33.98
N LEU A 2 23.02 -17.22 -34.99
CA LEU A 2 22.49 -15.84 -35.16
C LEU A 2 20.96 -15.74 -35.16
N LYS A 3 20.26 -16.70 -35.78
CA LYS A 3 18.78 -16.72 -35.84
C LYS A 3 18.13 -16.80 -34.45
N TYR A 4 18.75 -17.54 -33.53
CA TYR A 4 18.27 -17.62 -32.15
C TYR A 4 18.59 -16.33 -31.41
N TYR A 5 19.80 -15.80 -31.57
CA TYR A 5 20.22 -14.53 -30.95
C TYR A 5 19.32 -13.34 -31.35
N VAL A 6 18.93 -13.26 -32.62
CA VAL A 6 17.98 -12.25 -33.11
C VAL A 6 16.59 -12.47 -32.50
N LYS A 7 16.12 -13.72 -32.40
CA LYS A 7 14.80 -14.05 -31.83
C LYS A 7 14.74 -13.73 -30.33
N THR A 8 15.77 -14.04 -29.56
CA THR A 8 15.84 -13.65 -28.14
C THR A 8 15.96 -12.15 -27.98
N THR A 9 16.78 -11.47 -28.79
CA THR A 9 16.91 -10.00 -28.71
C THR A 9 15.60 -9.28 -29.05
N GLU A 10 14.85 -9.76 -30.05
CA GLU A 10 13.54 -9.20 -30.40
C GLU A 10 12.49 -9.48 -29.32
N ALA A 11 12.49 -10.67 -28.71
CA ALA A 11 11.64 -10.97 -27.56
C ALA A 11 11.98 -10.08 -26.35
N LEU A 12 13.26 -9.82 -26.11
CA LEU A 12 13.75 -8.98 -25.00
C LEU A 12 13.45 -7.49 -25.25
N LYS A 13 13.53 -7.02 -26.50
CA LYS A 13 13.06 -5.69 -26.88
C LYS A 13 11.55 -5.55 -26.72
N ARG A 14 10.76 -6.56 -27.10
CA ARG A 14 9.31 -6.58 -26.89
C ARG A 14 8.95 -6.58 -25.40
N LEU A 15 9.66 -7.33 -24.57
CA LEU A 15 9.54 -7.28 -23.10
C LEU A 15 9.88 -5.90 -22.51
N ARG A 16 10.82 -5.17 -23.14
CA ARG A 16 11.18 -3.80 -22.75
C ARG A 16 10.17 -2.76 -23.26
N THR A 17 9.53 -3.02 -24.39
CA THR A 17 8.49 -2.15 -24.99
C THR A 17 7.09 -2.47 -24.45
N ASP A 18 6.89 -3.66 -23.85
CA ASP A 18 5.69 -4.03 -23.10
C ASP A 18 5.64 -3.22 -21.80
N GLN A 19 4.98 -2.08 -21.91
CA GLN A 19 4.48 -1.28 -20.79
C GLN A 19 3.54 -2.07 -19.86
N ASP A 20 3.12 -3.29 -20.22
CA ASP A 20 1.99 -3.97 -19.56
C ASP A 20 2.36 -5.10 -18.59
N GLY A 21 3.61 -5.56 -18.52
CA GLY A 21 3.95 -6.75 -17.73
C GLY A 21 4.82 -6.48 -16.50
N VAL A 22 6.06 -6.05 -16.73
CA VAL A 22 7.09 -6.02 -15.67
C VAL A 22 6.97 -4.79 -14.78
N VAL A 23 6.56 -3.67 -15.38
CA VAL A 23 6.25 -2.42 -14.67
C VAL A 23 4.92 -2.55 -13.91
N SER A 24 3.92 -3.25 -14.49
CA SER A 24 2.63 -3.54 -13.85
C SER A 24 2.76 -4.34 -12.56
N PHE A 25 3.62 -5.36 -12.52
CA PHE A 25 3.83 -6.15 -11.30
C PHE A 25 4.39 -5.33 -10.14
N GLU A 26 5.34 -4.43 -10.42
CA GLU A 26 5.90 -3.55 -9.40
C GLU A 26 4.84 -2.57 -8.87
N TYR A 27 4.05 -1.95 -9.76
CA TYR A 27 2.93 -1.11 -9.35
C TYR A 27 1.87 -1.87 -8.54
N ILE A 28 1.59 -3.13 -8.88
CA ILE A 28 0.65 -3.97 -8.12
C ILE A 28 1.19 -4.27 -6.71
N ILE A 29 2.48 -4.58 -6.59
CA ILE A 29 3.12 -4.84 -5.29
C ILE A 29 3.11 -3.58 -4.44
N VAL A 30 3.46 -2.42 -5.01
CA VAL A 30 3.41 -1.13 -4.31
C VAL A 30 1.98 -0.79 -3.89
N ALA A 31 0.99 -1.01 -4.75
CA ALA A 31 -0.42 -0.79 -4.41
C ALA A 31 -0.88 -1.68 -3.25
N ALA A 32 -0.50 -2.96 -3.24
CA ALA A 32 -0.80 -3.89 -2.15
C ALA A 32 -0.13 -3.45 -0.83
N CYS A 33 1.12 -2.97 -0.88
CA CYS A 33 1.82 -2.43 0.28
C CYS A 33 1.14 -1.16 0.83
N ILE A 34 0.69 -0.24 -0.04
CA ILE A 34 -0.04 0.96 0.36
C ILE A 34 -1.37 0.57 1.02
N ILE A 35 -2.14 -0.32 0.40
CA ILE A 35 -3.41 -0.82 0.97
C ILE A 35 -3.15 -1.44 2.34
N GLY A 36 -2.14 -2.31 2.46
CA GLY A 36 -1.76 -2.93 3.73
C GLY A 36 -1.41 -1.91 4.82
N ALA A 37 -0.59 -0.90 4.50
CA ALA A 37 -0.22 0.15 5.43
C ALA A 37 -1.42 1.01 5.86
N VAL A 38 -2.28 1.39 4.90
CA VAL A 38 -3.51 2.16 5.18
C VAL A 38 -4.47 1.34 6.03
N THR A 39 -4.68 0.06 5.72
CA THR A 39 -5.54 -0.81 6.53
C THR A 39 -4.95 -1.06 7.92
N ALA A 40 -3.64 -1.14 8.08
CA ALA A 40 -3.02 -1.25 9.41
C ALA A 40 -3.21 0.02 10.25
N ALA A 41 -3.08 1.20 9.64
CA ALA A 41 -3.23 2.47 10.34
C ALA A 41 -4.70 2.84 10.64
N PHE A 42 -5.59 2.65 9.66
CA PHE A 42 -6.98 3.11 9.68
C PHE A 42 -7.98 1.98 9.94
N GLY A 43 -7.57 0.72 9.91
CA GLY A 43 -8.47 -0.43 9.98
C GLY A 43 -9.33 -0.60 8.72
N THR A 44 -10.20 -1.60 8.71
CA THR A 44 -11.23 -1.79 7.67
C THR A 44 -12.56 -1.12 8.02
N GLY A 45 -12.60 -0.31 9.08
CA GLY A 45 -13.79 0.33 9.63
C GLY A 45 -13.43 1.36 10.70
N ALA A 46 -14.39 1.80 11.51
CA ALA A 46 -14.21 2.87 12.50
C ALA A 46 -13.28 2.54 13.69
N GLY A 47 -12.56 1.41 13.67
CA GLY A 47 -11.76 0.88 14.77
C GLY A 47 -10.26 0.78 14.49
N GLY A 48 -9.72 1.51 13.51
CA GLY A 48 -8.28 1.54 13.26
C GLY A 48 -7.45 2.09 14.42
N ALA A 49 -6.14 1.80 14.43
CA ALA A 49 -5.22 2.25 15.47
C ALA A 49 -5.29 3.77 15.71
N ILE A 50 -5.41 4.56 14.64
CA ILE A 50 -5.56 6.02 14.73
C ILE A 50 -6.89 6.40 15.40
N ALA A 51 -8.00 5.75 15.02
CA ALA A 51 -9.32 6.02 15.59
C ALA A 51 -9.34 5.68 17.08
N THR A 52 -8.79 4.53 17.48
CA THR A 52 -8.67 4.12 18.88
C THR A 52 -7.84 5.12 19.69
N ALA A 53 -6.69 5.55 19.18
CA ALA A 53 -5.84 6.52 19.85
C ALA A 53 -6.55 7.87 20.06
N LEU A 54 -7.24 8.36 19.03
CA LEU A 54 -7.98 9.62 19.10
C LEU A 54 -9.14 9.54 20.10
N THR A 55 -9.97 8.49 20.01
CA THR A 55 -11.08 8.27 20.95
C THR A 55 -10.57 8.12 22.39
N GLY A 56 -9.47 7.39 22.60
CA GLY A 56 -8.84 7.25 23.91
C GLY A 56 -8.35 8.59 24.48
N GLY A 57 -7.71 9.42 23.64
CA GLY A 57 -7.28 10.76 24.05
C GLY A 57 -8.45 11.67 24.44
N ILE A 58 -9.53 11.68 23.66
CA ILE A 58 -10.75 12.45 23.97
C ILE A 58 -11.39 11.94 25.28
N ALA A 59 -11.45 10.62 25.48
CA ALA A 59 -11.94 10.03 26.71
C ALA A 59 -11.11 10.45 27.94
N ALA A 60 -9.78 10.51 27.80
CA ALA A 60 -8.91 10.97 28.88
C ALA A 60 -9.13 12.46 29.21
N ILE A 61 -9.27 13.31 28.20
CA ILE A 61 -9.56 14.75 28.39
C ILE A 61 -10.90 14.95 29.08
N THR A 62 -11.94 14.25 28.61
CA THR A 62 -13.29 14.36 29.19
C THR A 62 -13.32 13.87 30.63
N ALA A 63 -12.66 12.77 30.95
CA ALA A 63 -12.53 12.28 32.32
C ALA A 63 -11.83 13.29 33.25
N ALA A 64 -10.75 13.91 32.77
CA ALA A 64 -10.05 14.96 33.53
C ALA A 64 -10.95 16.18 33.78
N PHE A 65 -11.76 16.59 32.79
CA PHE A 65 -12.72 17.69 32.95
C PHE A 65 -13.81 17.36 33.96
N THR A 66 -14.40 16.15 33.89
CA THR A 66 -15.42 15.71 34.84
C THR A 66 -14.88 15.62 36.27
N ALA A 67 -13.62 15.22 36.45
CA ALA A 67 -13.01 15.17 37.78
C ALA A 67 -12.67 16.56 38.36
N ALA A 68 -12.58 17.58 37.52
CA ALA A 68 -12.22 18.95 37.92
C ALA A 68 -13.43 19.82 38.30
N VAL A 69 -14.65 19.39 37.99
CA VAL A 69 -15.92 20.06 38.32
C VAL A 69 -16.56 19.36 39.53
#